data_AF-A0A925CUY8-F1
#
_entry.id   AF-A0A925CUY8-F1
#
_cell.length_a   1.000
_cell.length_b   1.000
_cell.length_c   1.000
_cell.angle_alpha   90.00
_cell.angle_beta   90.00
_cell.angle_gamma   90.00
#
_symmetry.space_group_name_H-M   'P 1'
#
loop_
_entity.id
_entity.type
_entity.pdbx_description
1 polymer ?
#
loop_
_entity_poly.entity_id
_entity_poly.type
_entity_poly.pdbx_seq_one_letter_code
_entity_poly.pdbx_strand_id
1 'polypeptide(L)' 'MRLIFFLFVTLLTVPVLAQDDFSYQTPPKDILDLVSAKPTPGVSIDSKGEWMLLLERSTFPSV' A
#
# COMPACT_ATOMS: atom_id res chain seq x y z
N MET A 1 -26.98 40.65 18.83
CA MET A 1 -26.88 39.39 19.61
C MET A 1 -27.75 38.28 19.05
N ARG A 2 -29.07 38.47 18.85
CA ARG A 2 -29.96 37.45 18.26
C ARG A 2 -29.57 37.00 16.84
N LEU A 3 -29.23 37.93 15.96
CA LEU A 3 -28.85 37.62 14.56
C LEU A 3 -27.57 36.77 14.48
N ILE A 4 -26.58 37.11 15.31
CA ILE A 4 -25.29 36.39 15.38
C ILE A 4 -25.51 34.95 15.86
N PHE A 5 -26.42 34.77 16.82
CA PHE A 5 -26.79 33.44 17.31
C PHE A 5 -27.41 32.59 16.21
N PHE A 6 -28.36 33.13 15.44
CA PHE A 6 -28.95 32.40 14.32
C PHE A 6 -27.91 32.05 13.25
N LEU A 7 -27.02 32.98 12.92
CA LEU A 7 -25.98 32.77 11.92
C LEU A 7 -24.96 31.70 12.36
N PHE A 8 -24.64 31.64 13.65
CA PHE A 8 -23.79 30.60 14.23
C PHE A 8 -24.44 29.21 14.17
N VAL A 9 -25.74 29.13 14.46
CA VAL A 9 -26.49 27.86 14.37
C VAL A 9 -26.57 27.36 12.93
N THR A 10 -26.77 28.24 11.95
CA THR A 10 -26.80 27.86 10.52
C THR A 10 -25.45 27.35 10.01
N LEU A 11 -24.34 27.87 10.56
CA LEU A 11 -23.00 27.44 10.15
C LEU A 11 -22.65 26.03 10.67
N LEU A 12 -23.22 25.62 11.80
CA LEU A 12 -23.00 24.31 12.40
C LEU A 12 -23.72 23.16 11.68
N THR A 13 -24.68 23.44 10.79
CA THR A 13 -25.46 22.41 10.08
C THR A 13 -24.91 22.04 8.71
N VAL A 14 -23.79 22.66 8.28
CA VAL A 14 -23.19 22.36 6.98
C VAL A 14 -22.42 21.02 7.06
N PRO A 15 -22.73 20.02 6.22
CA PRO A 15 -21.98 18.77 6.20
C PRO A 15 -20.54 19.03 5.71
N VAL A 16 -19.56 18.72 6.54
CA VAL A 16 -18.14 18.85 6.22
C VAL A 16 -17.71 17.61 5.42
N LEU A 17 -17.54 17.75 4.09
CA LEU A 17 -17.02 16.70 3.21
C LEU A 17 -15.48 16.62 3.22
N ALA A 18 -14.86 16.67 4.40
CA ALA A 18 -13.40 16.63 4.55
C ALA A 18 -12.85 15.26 5.00
N GLN A 19 -13.75 14.32 5.30
CA GLN A 19 -13.36 12.93 5.57
C GLN A 19 -13.34 12.17 4.25
N ASP A 20 -12.34 12.46 3.43
CA ASP A 20 -11.99 11.54 2.34
C ASP A 20 -11.57 10.23 3.02
N ASP A 21 -12.39 9.19 2.85
CA ASP A 21 -12.05 7.83 3.25
C ASP A 21 -10.93 7.37 2.31
N PHE A 22 -9.69 7.78 2.62
CA PHE A 22 -8.48 7.29 1.98
C PHE A 22 -8.26 5.84 2.41
N SER A 23 -9.19 4.98 2.00
CA SER A 23 -8.98 3.54 1.99
C SER A 23 -7.73 3.26 1.16
N TYR A 24 -7.04 2.17 1.51
CA TYR A 24 -5.83 1.77 0.82
C TYR A 24 -6.12 1.60 -0.67
N GLN A 25 -5.61 2.51 -1.48
CA GLN A 25 -5.85 2.44 -2.91
C GLN A 25 -4.94 1.38 -3.51
N THR A 26 -5.51 0.55 -4.38
CA THR A 26 -4.69 -0.33 -5.20
C THR A 26 -3.82 0.56 -6.10
N PRO A 27 -2.49 0.42 -6.03
CA PRO A 27 -1.62 1.23 -6.87
C PRO A 27 -1.88 0.89 -8.35
N PRO A 28 -1.53 1.81 -9.28
CA PRO A 28 -1.54 1.52 -10.71
C PRO A 28 -0.87 0.19 -11.03
N LYS A 29 -1.39 -0.50 -12.06
CA LYS A 29 -0.96 -1.86 -12.43
C LYS A 29 0.56 -2.00 -12.54
N ASP A 30 1.23 -1.03 -13.16
CA ASP A 30 2.68 -1.05 -13.34
C ASP A 30 3.44 -1.10 -12.00
N ILE A 31 2.97 -0.37 -11.00
CA ILE A 31 3.58 -0.36 -9.65
C ILE A 31 3.28 -1.67 -8.92
N LEU A 32 2.04 -2.18 -9.05
CA LEU A 32 1.65 -3.45 -8.46
C LEU A 32 2.48 -4.62 -9.00
N ASP A 33 2.72 -4.64 -10.31
CA ASP A 33 3.51 -5.66 -10.99
C ASP A 33 4.98 -5.61 -10.53
N LEU A 34 5.54 -4.42 -10.36
CA LEU A 34 6.90 -4.24 -9.87
C LEU A 34 7.08 -4.77 -8.44
N VAL A 35 6.13 -4.51 -7.56
CA VAL A 35 6.17 -4.97 -6.16
C VAL A 35 5.92 -6.48 -6.05
N SER A 36 5.06 -7.02 -6.91
CA SER A 36 4.66 -8.44 -6.86
C SER A 36 5.56 -9.35 -7.70
N ALA A 37 6.59 -8.81 -8.34
CA ALA A 37 7.52 -9.58 -9.15
C ALA A 37 8.20 -10.67 -8.31
N LYS A 38 8.26 -11.89 -8.85
CA LYS A 38 8.99 -12.99 -8.21
C LYS A 38 10.47 -12.62 -8.12
N PRO A 39 11.10 -12.74 -6.94
CA PRO A 39 12.52 -12.46 -6.82
C PRO A 39 13.32 -13.54 -7.53
N THR A 40 14.47 -13.16 -8.08
CA THR A 40 15.42 -14.13 -8.62
C THR A 40 15.88 -15.06 -7.50
N PRO A 41 15.87 -16.39 -7.70
CA PRO A 41 16.32 -17.32 -6.68
C PRO A 41 17.80 -17.09 -6.36
N GLY A 42 18.18 -17.34 -5.12
CA GLY A 42 19.59 -17.42 -4.77
C GLY A 42 20.22 -18.62 -5.44
N VAL A 43 21.42 -18.47 -6.00
CA VAL A 43 22.13 -19.58 -6.65
C VAL A 43 23.47 -19.78 -5.96
N SER A 44 23.76 -21.03 -5.62
CA SER A 44 25.07 -21.46 -5.14
C SER A 44 25.54 -22.65 -5.95
N ILE A 45 26.78 -22.60 -6.42
CA ILE A 45 27.40 -23.64 -7.26
C ILE A 45 28.65 -24.15 -6.53
N ASP A 46 28.87 -25.45 -6.54
CA ASP A 46 30.11 -26.01 -5.98
C ASP A 46 31.34 -25.63 -6.83
N SER A 47 32.54 -25.85 -6.28
CA SER A 47 33.79 -25.48 -6.95
C SER A 47 34.10 -26.32 -8.19
N LYS A 48 33.41 -27.45 -8.39
CA LYS A 48 33.58 -28.36 -9.53
C LYS A 48 32.55 -28.11 -10.63
N GLY A 49 31.53 -27.29 -10.37
CA GLY A 49 30.38 -27.07 -11.25
C GLY A 49 29.43 -28.27 -11.36
N GLU A 50 29.51 -29.24 -10.46
CA GLU A 50 28.69 -30.47 -10.55
C GLU A 50 27.32 -30.30 -9.90
N TRP A 51 27.25 -29.53 -8.82
CA TRP A 51 26.01 -29.26 -8.09
C TRP A 51 25.64 -27.78 -8.09
N MET A 52 24.34 -27.52 -8.32
CA MET A 52 23.72 -26.21 -8.23
C MET A 52 22.55 -26.26 -7.24
N LEU A 53 22.57 -25.36 -6.26
CA LEU A 53 21.48 -25.14 -5.33
C LEU A 53 20.70 -23.90 -5.74
N LEU A 54 19.38 -24.06 -5.88
CA LEU A 54 18.42 -22.97 -6.10
C LEU A 54 17.67 -22.70 -4.79
N LEU A 55 17.85 -21.50 -4.24
CA LEU A 55 17.23 -21.08 -2.99
C LEU A 55 16.07 -20.13 -3.29
N GLU A 56 14.86 -20.62 -3.10
CA GLU A 56 13.63 -19.83 -3.22
C GLU A 56 13.40 -19.00 -1.93
N ARG A 57 12.91 -17.76 -2.09
CA ARG A 57 12.52 -16.91 -0.96
C ARG A 57 11.25 -16.13 -1.28
N SER A 58 10.41 -15.92 -0.27
CA SER A 58 9.24 -15.04 -0.38
C SER A 58 9.66 -13.57 -0.33
N THR A 59 9.08 -12.74 -1.20
CA THR A 59 9.20 -11.27 -1.13
C THR A 59 8.34 -10.69 -0.01
N PHE A 60 7.27 -11.37 0.38
CA PHE A 60 6.33 -10.90 1.39
C PHE A 60 6.59 -11.56 2.76
N PRO A 61 6.52 -10.81 3.86
CA PRO A 61 6.55 -11.37 5.21
C PRO A 61 5.35 -12.31 5.41
N SER A 62 5.50 -13.35 6.24
CA SER A 62 4.35 -14.17 6.60
C SER A 62 3.39 -13.34 7.45
N VAL A 63 2.10 -13.47 7.18
CA VAL A 63 1.03 -12.89 7.99
C VAL A 63 0.80 -13.67 9.27
#